data_AF-A0A087GB28-F1
#
_entry.id   AF-A0A087GB28-F1
#
_cell.length_a   1.000
_cell.length_b   1.000
_cell.length_c   1.000
_cell.angle_alpha   90.00
_cell.angle_beta   90.00
_cell.angle_gamma   90.00
#
_symmetry.space_group_name_H-M   'P 1'
#
loop_
_entity.id
_entity.type
_entity.pdbx_description
1 polymer ?
#
loop_
_entity_poly.entity_id
_entity_poly.type
_entity_poly.pdbx_seq_one_letter_code
_entity_poly.pdbx_strand_id
1 'polypeptide(L)'
;MTSSSGSLKLEIHTDDKTPAGKWSVALREEVFRRFLSGGGCSEKAVFGEESLFSPFLFGKYFDPSDAFPLWEFEAEVLLASLRSLGQCRVDWSQTDQAYVLKSDLPVVGKNNVQVYVDVNGKVMEISGQWNSNKKTAANGDWRSGRWWEYGYVRRLELPGDADPKNSEAFLSNKDDYSFLEIKVPKINSKNKF
;
A
#
# COMPACT_ATOMS: atom_id res chain seq x y z
N MET A 1 32.35 -1.73 9.42
CA MET A 1 31.63 -1.21 8.23
C MET A 1 30.30 -0.69 8.74
N THR A 2 30.10 0.62 8.73
CA THR A 2 28.89 1.27 9.24
C THR A 2 27.76 1.04 8.24
N SER A 3 26.83 0.13 8.54
CA SER A 3 25.58 0.02 7.79
C SER A 3 24.81 1.33 7.99
N SER A 4 24.66 2.10 6.92
CA SER A 4 23.77 3.24 6.90
C SER A 4 22.34 2.70 7.00
N SER A 5 21.80 2.65 8.21
CA SER A 5 20.36 2.51 8.45
C SER A 5 19.68 3.80 7.96
N GLY A 6 19.54 3.93 6.64
CA GLY A 6 18.99 5.11 5.98
C GLY A 6 17.48 4.99 5.80
N SER A 7 16.75 6.01 6.24
CA SER A 7 15.39 6.27 5.76
C SER A 7 15.47 6.97 4.41
N LEU A 8 14.86 6.38 3.37
CA LEU A 8 14.77 6.92 2.03
C LEU A 8 13.42 7.62 1.86
N LYS A 9 13.42 8.92 1.58
CA LYS A 9 12.20 9.62 1.18
C LYS A 9 11.79 9.16 -0.22
N LEU A 10 10.57 8.63 -0.35
CA LEU A 10 9.97 8.26 -1.62
C LEU A 10 9.32 9.48 -2.27
N GLU A 11 9.39 9.56 -3.59
CA GLU A 11 8.63 10.54 -4.36
C GLU A 11 7.15 10.13 -4.39
N ILE A 12 6.26 11.10 -4.13
CA ILE A 12 4.82 10.93 -4.31
C ILE A 12 4.45 11.56 -5.64
N HIS A 13 4.03 10.74 -6.59
CA HIS A 13 3.65 11.21 -7.92
C HIS A 13 2.18 11.62 -7.95
N THR A 14 1.90 12.82 -8.45
CA THR A 14 0.54 13.40 -8.55
C THR A 14 -0.01 13.39 -9.98
N ASP A 15 0.88 13.31 -10.96
CA ASP A 15 0.55 13.13 -12.38
C ASP A 15 0.72 11.66 -12.73
N ASP A 16 -0.31 10.85 -12.45
CA ASP A 16 -0.28 9.45 -12.88
C ASP A 16 -0.40 9.39 -14.42
N LYS A 17 0.75 9.45 -15.11
CA LYS A 17 0.87 9.29 -16.58
C LYS A 17 0.53 7.86 -17.06
N THR A 18 0.04 7.01 -16.16
CA THR A 18 -0.31 5.62 -16.46
C THR A 18 -1.52 5.55 -17.40
N PRO A 19 -1.50 4.66 -18.41
CA PRO A 19 -2.60 4.52 -19.35
C PRO A 19 -3.95 4.24 -18.69
N ALA A 20 -5.01 4.73 -19.33
CA ALA A 20 -6.38 4.44 -18.93
C ALA A 20 -6.62 2.92 -18.83
N GLY A 21 -7.31 2.46 -17.78
CA GLY A 21 -7.59 1.04 -17.56
C GLY A 21 -6.64 0.31 -16.59
N LYS A 22 -5.79 1.05 -15.86
CA LYS A 22 -5.07 0.54 -14.68
C LYS A 22 -6.06 -0.06 -13.67
N TRP A 23 -5.73 -1.24 -13.14
CA TRP A 23 -6.57 -1.99 -12.19
C TRP A 23 -7.97 -2.35 -12.72
N SER A 24 -8.13 -2.45 -14.03
CA SER A 24 -9.42 -2.79 -14.65
C SER A 24 -9.89 -4.23 -14.40
N VAL A 25 -8.99 -5.11 -13.94
CA VAL A 25 -9.32 -6.49 -13.60
C VAL A 25 -9.38 -6.65 -12.08
N ALA A 26 -10.59 -6.85 -11.56
CA ALA A 26 -10.81 -7.13 -10.15
C ALA A 26 -10.22 -8.49 -9.74
N LEU A 27 -9.46 -8.50 -8.66
CA LEU A 27 -9.03 -9.69 -7.96
C LEU A 27 -10.22 -10.16 -7.11
N ARG A 28 -10.98 -11.14 -7.59
CA ARG A 28 -12.11 -11.75 -6.86
C ARG A 28 -11.60 -12.77 -5.85
N GLU A 29 -12.37 -13.02 -4.79
CA GLU A 29 -11.98 -13.95 -3.73
C GLU A 29 -11.63 -15.35 -4.21
N GLU A 30 -12.43 -15.93 -5.12
CA GLU A 30 -12.15 -17.24 -5.70
C GLU A 30 -10.84 -17.26 -6.51
N VAL A 31 -10.54 -16.15 -7.19
CA VAL A 31 -9.33 -15.99 -8.01
C VAL A 31 -8.13 -15.87 -7.08
N PHE A 32 -8.24 -15.06 -6.04
CA PHE A 32 -7.21 -14.89 -5.01
C PHE A 32 -6.88 -16.21 -4.31
N ARG A 33 -7.88 -16.98 -3.87
CA ARG A 33 -7.66 -18.28 -3.22
C ARG A 33 -6.94 -19.27 -4.13
N ARG A 34 -7.32 -19.34 -5.41
CA ARG A 34 -6.61 -20.17 -6.41
C ARG A 34 -5.19 -19.69 -6.64
N PHE A 35 -5.00 -18.37 -6.75
CA PHE A 35 -3.69 -17.75 -6.93
C PHE A 35 -2.75 -18.08 -5.77
N LEU A 36 -3.18 -17.91 -4.50
CA LEU A 36 -2.36 -18.26 -3.35
C LEU A 36 -2.12 -19.77 -3.19
N SER A 37 -3.08 -20.61 -3.58
CA SER A 37 -2.92 -22.08 -3.52
C SER A 37 -1.88 -22.59 -4.53
N GLY A 38 -1.76 -21.92 -5.67
CA GLY A 38 -0.76 -22.22 -6.71
C GLY A 38 0.52 -21.38 -6.62
N GLY A 39 0.60 -20.43 -5.68
CA GLY A 39 1.69 -19.46 -5.56
C GLY A 39 2.89 -19.94 -4.74
N GLY A 40 4.03 -19.27 -4.90
CA GLY A 40 5.25 -19.50 -4.13
C GLY A 40 5.27 -18.74 -2.79
N CYS A 41 6.42 -18.77 -2.10
CA CYS A 41 6.60 -18.05 -0.84
C CYS A 41 6.48 -16.53 -0.98
N SER A 42 6.80 -15.98 -2.15
CA SER A 42 6.78 -14.53 -2.41
C SER A 42 5.37 -13.96 -2.38
N GLU A 43 4.41 -14.64 -3.01
CA GLU A 43 3.00 -14.25 -3.04
C GLU A 43 2.41 -14.22 -1.63
N LYS A 44 2.72 -15.24 -0.83
CA LYS A 44 2.29 -15.33 0.57
C LYS A 44 2.93 -14.24 1.44
N ALA A 45 4.19 -13.89 1.18
CA ALA A 45 4.86 -12.82 1.91
C ALA A 45 4.23 -11.44 1.66
N VAL A 46 3.62 -11.23 0.49
CA VAL A 46 3.01 -9.95 0.14
C VAL A 46 1.54 -9.89 0.52
N PHE A 47 0.80 -10.98 0.32
CA PHE A 47 -0.65 -11.04 0.56
C PHE A 47 -1.04 -11.80 1.83
N GLY A 48 -0.09 -12.06 2.73
CA GLY A 48 -0.34 -12.63 4.05
C GLY A 48 -1.32 -11.78 4.85
N GLU A 49 -2.06 -12.39 5.78
CA GLU A 49 -3.17 -11.76 6.52
C GLU A 49 -2.75 -10.47 7.25
N GLU A 50 -1.51 -10.40 7.70
CA GLU A 50 -0.93 -9.28 8.40
C GLU A 50 -0.47 -8.11 7.51
N SER A 51 -0.48 -8.30 6.20
CA SER A 51 0.04 -7.34 5.22
C SER A 51 -0.98 -6.26 4.87
N LEU A 52 -0.49 -5.04 4.62
CA LEU A 52 -1.30 -3.94 4.08
C LEU A 52 -1.97 -4.32 2.76
N PHE A 53 -1.33 -5.18 1.96
CA PHE A 53 -1.82 -5.60 0.65
C PHE A 53 -2.78 -6.78 0.73
N SER A 54 -3.01 -7.35 1.92
CA SER A 54 -3.92 -8.47 2.10
C SER A 54 -5.35 -8.10 1.74
N PRO A 55 -6.03 -8.91 0.91
CA PRO A 55 -7.47 -8.79 0.74
C PRO A 55 -8.27 -9.08 2.02
N PHE A 56 -7.64 -9.68 3.05
CA PHE A 56 -8.29 -10.10 4.29
C PHE A 56 -7.85 -9.31 5.53
N LEU A 57 -7.09 -8.22 5.37
CA LEU A 57 -6.58 -7.40 6.48
C LEU A 57 -7.66 -7.01 7.51
N PHE A 58 -8.91 -6.86 7.06
CA PHE A 58 -10.05 -6.43 7.88
C PHE A 58 -11.02 -7.56 8.25
N GLY A 59 -10.57 -8.82 8.17
CA GLY A 59 -11.38 -10.00 8.51
C GLY A 59 -12.46 -10.38 7.49
N LYS A 60 -12.61 -9.60 6.41
CA LYS A 60 -13.46 -9.91 5.25
C LYS A 60 -12.70 -9.62 3.96
N TYR A 61 -13.13 -10.25 2.87
CA TYR A 61 -12.54 -10.03 1.56
C TYR A 61 -12.78 -8.60 1.06
N PHE A 62 -11.72 -7.95 0.63
CA PHE A 62 -11.74 -6.64 -0.02
C PHE A 62 -10.65 -6.61 -1.10
N ASP A 63 -11.03 -6.31 -2.35
CA ASP A 63 -10.08 -6.25 -3.46
C ASP A 63 -9.03 -5.15 -3.17
N PRO A 64 -7.72 -5.46 -3.13
CA PRO A 64 -6.70 -4.44 -2.86
C PRO A 64 -6.64 -3.29 -3.88
N SER A 65 -7.20 -3.50 -5.06
CA SER A 65 -7.32 -2.48 -6.11
C SER A 65 -8.56 -1.60 -6.00
N ASP A 66 -9.51 -1.93 -5.12
CA ASP A 66 -10.59 -1.03 -4.76
C ASP A 66 -10.10 -0.01 -3.73
N ALA A 67 -10.50 1.26 -3.91
CA ALA A 67 -10.21 2.30 -2.92
C ALA A 67 -11.24 2.23 -1.79
N PHE A 68 -10.80 2.49 -0.55
CA PHE A 68 -11.68 2.58 0.60
C PHE A 68 -11.18 3.63 1.61
N PRO A 69 -12.06 4.20 2.44
CA PRO A 69 -11.69 5.22 3.41
C PRO A 69 -11.08 4.59 4.67
N LEU A 70 -9.82 4.16 4.60
CA LEU A 70 -9.10 3.53 5.73
C LEU A 70 -9.23 4.33 7.04
N TRP A 71 -9.22 5.65 6.94
CA TRP A 71 -9.25 6.58 8.06
C TRP A 71 -10.61 6.66 8.78
N GLU A 72 -11.67 6.08 8.22
CA GLU A 72 -12.95 5.93 8.90
C GLU A 72 -12.99 4.71 9.84
N PHE A 73 -11.97 3.85 9.79
CA PHE A 73 -11.90 2.64 10.60
C PHE A 73 -10.93 2.80 11.79
N GLU A 74 -11.29 2.19 12.91
CA GLU A 74 -10.43 2.12 14.10
C GLU A 74 -9.41 0.99 13.98
N ALA A 75 -8.13 1.33 13.80
CA ALA A 75 -7.03 0.37 13.71
C ALA A 75 -6.97 -0.57 14.92
N GLU A 76 -7.20 -0.01 16.11
CA GLU A 76 -7.22 -0.75 17.39
C GLU A 76 -8.18 -1.93 17.37
N VAL A 77 -9.39 -1.72 16.83
CA VAL A 77 -10.43 -2.74 16.77
C VAL A 77 -10.16 -3.73 15.65
N LEU A 78 -9.85 -3.24 14.44
CA LEU A 78 -9.68 -4.10 13.27
C LEU A 78 -8.43 -4.99 13.36
N LEU A 79 -7.37 -4.50 13.98
CA LEU A 79 -6.09 -5.21 14.09
C LEU A 79 -5.89 -5.91 15.44
N ALA A 80 -6.87 -5.86 16.35
CA ALA A 80 -6.78 -6.44 17.69
C ALA A 80 -6.30 -7.90 17.67
N SER A 81 -6.89 -8.72 16.79
CA SER A 81 -6.52 -10.14 16.65
C SER A 81 -5.06 -10.29 16.23
N LEU A 82 -4.63 -9.61 15.15
CA LEU A 82 -3.26 -9.67 14.65
C LEU A 82 -2.24 -9.18 15.68
N ARG A 83 -2.59 -8.15 16.46
CA ARG A 83 -1.75 -7.61 17.55
C ARG A 83 -1.63 -8.59 18.70
N SER A 84 -2.72 -9.24 19.10
CA SER A 84 -2.70 -10.25 20.16
C SER A 84 -1.82 -11.46 19.81
N LEU A 85 -1.71 -11.77 18.51
CA LEU A 85 -0.86 -12.83 17.98
C LEU A 85 0.60 -12.38 17.76
N GLY A 86 0.92 -11.10 17.99
CA GLY A 86 2.25 -10.54 17.72
C GLY A 86 2.59 -10.45 16.23
N GLN A 87 1.58 -10.48 15.36
CA GLN A 87 1.71 -10.52 13.90
C GLN A 87 1.37 -9.19 13.24
N CYS A 88 0.90 -8.18 13.99
CA CYS A 88 0.50 -6.89 13.41
C CYS A 88 1.68 -6.15 12.77
N ARG A 89 1.60 -5.96 11.45
CA ARG A 89 2.62 -5.25 10.65
C ARG A 89 2.12 -3.96 10.00
N VAL A 90 0.87 -3.60 10.25
CA VAL A 90 0.23 -2.41 9.71
C VAL A 90 -0.32 -1.62 10.87
N ASP A 91 -0.29 -0.30 10.78
CA ASP A 91 -0.96 0.57 11.73
C ASP A 91 -1.35 1.87 11.03
N TRP A 92 -2.48 2.44 11.42
CA TRP A 92 -2.86 3.76 10.95
C TRP A 92 -3.47 4.56 12.09
N SER A 93 -3.20 5.87 12.08
CA SER A 93 -3.70 6.78 13.10
C SER A 93 -4.07 8.13 12.51
N GLN A 94 -5.00 8.79 13.17
CA GLN A 94 -5.42 10.16 12.89
C GLN A 94 -5.07 11.04 14.08
N THR A 95 -4.44 12.18 13.81
CA THR A 95 -4.16 13.23 14.78
C THR A 95 -4.80 14.56 14.33
N ASP A 96 -4.76 15.58 15.17
CA ASP A 96 -5.19 16.94 14.79
C ASP A 96 -4.39 17.52 13.60
N GLN A 97 -3.21 16.99 13.33
CA GLN A 97 -2.28 17.56 12.35
C GLN A 97 -2.14 16.72 11.07
N ALA A 98 -2.31 15.41 11.15
CA ALA A 98 -2.06 14.50 10.05
C ALA A 98 -2.73 13.14 10.23
N TYR A 99 -2.87 12.44 9.10
CA TYR A 99 -3.10 11.01 9.00
C TYR A 99 -1.75 10.32 8.81
N VAL A 100 -1.49 9.24 9.55
CA VAL A 100 -0.23 8.48 9.48
C VAL A 100 -0.54 7.02 9.25
N LEU A 101 0.04 6.45 8.20
CA LEU A 101 0.01 5.02 7.89
C LEU A 101 1.42 4.46 8.02
N LYS A 102 1.57 3.36 8.73
CA LYS A 102 2.80 2.58 8.82
C LYS A 102 2.52 1.15 8.41
N SER A 103 3.40 0.58 7.59
CA SER A 103 3.28 -0.82 7.18
C SER A 103 4.64 -1.40 6.92
N ASP A 104 4.89 -2.62 7.38
CA ASP A 104 5.97 -3.40 6.83
C ASP A 104 5.73 -3.65 5.34
N LEU A 105 6.83 -3.74 4.60
CA LEU A 105 6.81 -4.06 3.19
C LEU A 105 7.30 -5.49 2.96
N PRO A 106 6.76 -6.16 1.94
CA PRO A 106 7.30 -7.45 1.55
C PRO A 106 8.77 -7.32 1.15
N VAL A 107 9.60 -8.29 1.53
CA VAL A 107 11.02 -8.33 1.13
C VAL A 107 11.16 -8.31 -0.39
N VAL A 108 10.22 -8.95 -1.09
CA VAL A 108 10.18 -9.01 -2.56
C VAL A 108 9.49 -7.76 -3.10
N GLY A 109 10.16 -7.06 -4.02
CA GLY A 109 9.62 -5.84 -4.64
C GLY A 109 9.71 -4.58 -3.77
N LYS A 110 10.36 -4.62 -2.60
CA LYS A 110 10.54 -3.45 -1.72
C LYS A 110 11.25 -2.25 -2.38
N ASN A 111 12.18 -2.52 -3.30
CA ASN A 111 12.91 -1.48 -4.02
C ASN A 111 12.07 -0.81 -5.13
N ASN A 112 10.90 -1.38 -5.43
CA ASN A 112 10.01 -0.92 -6.50
C ASN A 112 8.70 -0.35 -5.94
N VAL A 113 8.66 0.01 -4.66
CA VAL A 113 7.49 0.64 -4.05
C VAL A 113 7.31 2.03 -4.63
N GLN A 114 6.10 2.31 -5.08
CA GLN A 114 5.69 3.59 -5.64
C GLN A 114 4.46 4.07 -4.87
N VAL A 115 4.40 5.39 -4.66
CA VAL A 115 3.26 6.06 -4.05
C VAL A 115 2.73 7.08 -5.02
N TYR A 116 1.43 6.96 -5.34
CA TYR A 116 0.73 7.87 -6.23
C TYR A 116 -0.43 8.52 -5.50
N VAL A 117 -0.75 9.74 -5.90
CA VAL A 117 -2.03 10.38 -5.59
C VAL A 117 -2.72 10.68 -6.91
N ASP A 118 -4.00 10.36 -7.00
CA ASP A 118 -4.76 10.64 -8.22
C ASP A 118 -4.91 12.15 -8.48
N VAL A 119 -5.25 12.50 -9.72
CA VAL A 119 -5.33 13.90 -10.17
C VAL A 119 -6.32 14.74 -9.36
N ASN A 120 -7.31 14.10 -8.73
CA ASN A 120 -8.32 14.76 -7.91
C ASN A 120 -7.90 14.88 -6.44
N GLY A 121 -6.78 14.27 -6.03
CA GLY A 121 -6.32 14.26 -4.65
C GLY A 121 -7.19 13.43 -3.71
N LYS A 122 -8.02 12.52 -4.24
CA LYS A 122 -9.00 11.72 -3.50
C LYS A 122 -8.52 10.31 -3.20
N VAL A 123 -7.59 9.77 -3.99
CA VAL A 123 -7.11 8.39 -3.81
C VAL A 123 -5.59 8.40 -3.74
N MET A 124 -5.06 7.83 -2.68
CA MET A 124 -3.66 7.45 -2.58
C MET A 124 -3.51 5.98 -2.94
N GLU A 125 -2.54 5.68 -3.78
CA GLU A 125 -2.18 4.33 -4.19
C GLU A 125 -0.77 4.00 -3.73
N ILE A 126 -0.61 2.80 -3.17
CA ILE A 126 0.67 2.21 -2.82
C ILE A 126 0.79 0.95 -3.66
N SER A 127 1.76 0.90 -4.56
CA SER A 127 1.94 -0.24 -5.46
C SER A 127 3.40 -0.59 -5.66
N GLY A 128 3.66 -1.80 -6.13
CA GLY A 128 5.01 -2.23 -6.45
C GLY A 128 5.03 -3.50 -7.27
N GLN A 129 6.04 -3.62 -8.14
CA GLN A 129 6.24 -4.81 -8.97
C GLN A 129 7.30 -5.71 -8.36
N TRP A 130 6.97 -6.97 -8.11
CA TRP A 130 7.91 -7.94 -7.56
C TRP A 130 8.57 -8.83 -8.63
N ASN A 131 7.97 -8.92 -9.84
CA ASN A 131 8.50 -9.74 -10.93
C ASN A 131 8.58 -8.93 -12.24
N SER A 132 9.68 -8.21 -12.42
CA SER A 132 9.96 -7.42 -13.63
C SER A 132 10.35 -8.29 -14.84
N ASN A 133 10.68 -9.56 -14.64
CA ASN A 133 11.17 -10.46 -15.69
C ASN A 133 10.05 -11.23 -16.42
N LYS A 134 8.82 -11.26 -15.90
CA LYS A 134 7.68 -11.84 -16.61
C LYS A 134 7.14 -10.84 -17.64
N LYS A 135 6.90 -11.29 -18.87
CA LYS A 135 6.24 -10.49 -19.93
C LYS A 135 4.90 -9.96 -19.41
N THR A 136 4.73 -8.64 -19.46
CA THR A 136 3.59 -7.90 -18.92
C THR A 136 2.36 -8.04 -19.81
N ALA A 137 1.25 -7.36 -19.45
CA ALA A 137 0.00 -7.37 -20.21
C ALA A 137 0.20 -6.94 -21.68
N ALA A 138 -0.82 -7.14 -22.52
CA ALA A 138 -0.77 -6.87 -23.96
C ALA A 138 -0.28 -5.46 -24.34
N ASN A 139 -0.43 -4.48 -23.45
CA ASN A 139 0.00 -3.08 -23.63
C ASN A 139 1.34 -2.72 -22.95
N GLY A 140 2.03 -3.69 -22.35
CA GLY A 140 3.27 -3.48 -21.62
C GLY A 140 3.09 -3.08 -20.15
N ASP A 141 1.89 -2.69 -19.70
CA ASP A 141 1.61 -2.29 -18.32
C ASP A 141 1.05 -3.45 -17.50
N TRP A 142 1.82 -3.92 -16.51
CA TRP A 142 1.42 -5.04 -15.64
C TRP A 142 0.13 -4.79 -14.86
N ARG A 143 -0.26 -3.52 -14.70
CA ARG A 143 -1.43 -3.08 -13.94
C ARG A 143 -2.75 -3.21 -14.71
N SER A 144 -2.69 -3.42 -16.04
CA SER A 144 -3.86 -3.49 -16.91
C SER A 144 -4.48 -4.89 -17.03
N GLY A 145 -3.84 -5.91 -16.46
CA GLY A 145 -4.27 -7.31 -16.55
C GLY A 145 -4.44 -7.96 -15.18
N ARG A 146 -4.05 -9.24 -15.07
CA ARG A 146 -3.96 -9.97 -13.79
C ARG A 146 -2.78 -9.47 -12.96
N TRP A 147 -2.87 -8.24 -12.51
CA TRP A 147 -1.79 -7.48 -11.90
C TRP A 147 -1.14 -8.20 -10.70
N TRP A 148 -1.92 -8.99 -9.97
CA TRP A 148 -1.47 -9.78 -8.82
C TRP A 148 -0.42 -10.85 -9.18
N GLU A 149 -0.30 -11.24 -10.46
CA GLU A 149 0.74 -12.18 -10.91
C GLU A 149 2.12 -11.51 -11.07
N TYR A 150 2.17 -10.18 -11.01
CA TYR A 150 3.34 -9.34 -11.32
C TYR A 150 3.74 -8.40 -10.18
N GLY A 151 2.79 -8.03 -9.33
CA GLY A 151 3.00 -7.08 -8.25
C GLY A 151 1.79 -6.96 -7.32
N TYR A 152 1.73 -5.85 -6.60
CA TYR A 152 0.74 -5.57 -5.57
C TYR A 152 0.28 -4.12 -5.63
N VAL A 153 -0.90 -3.89 -5.07
CA VAL A 153 -1.50 -2.57 -4.91
C VAL A 153 -2.32 -2.52 -3.63
N ARG A 154 -2.38 -1.35 -3.00
CA ARG A 154 -3.42 -0.95 -2.06
C ARG A 154 -3.85 0.47 -2.37
N ARG A 155 -5.16 0.69 -2.51
CA ARG A 155 -5.74 2.01 -2.77
C ARG A 155 -6.55 2.48 -1.57
N LEU A 156 -6.33 3.73 -1.17
CA LEU A 156 -6.89 4.35 0.02
C LEU A 156 -7.57 5.65 -0.40
N GLU A 157 -8.82 5.84 -0.01
CA GLU A 157 -9.47 7.14 -0.13
C GLU A 157 -8.89 8.10 0.90
N LEU A 158 -8.64 9.33 0.46
CA LEU A 158 -8.14 10.41 1.29
C LEU A 158 -9.30 11.20 1.88
N PRO A 159 -9.28 11.54 3.19
CA PRO A 159 -10.31 12.35 3.83
C PRO A 159 -10.39 13.74 3.22
N GLY A 160 -11.56 14.37 3.29
CA GLY A 160 -11.80 15.68 2.68
C GLY A 160 -10.93 16.82 3.25
N ASP A 161 -10.39 16.67 4.44
CA ASP A 161 -9.48 17.63 5.09
C ASP A 161 -7.99 17.30 4.88
N ALA A 162 -7.65 16.28 4.08
CA ALA A 162 -6.28 15.91 3.78
C ALA A 162 -5.59 16.90 2.81
N ASP A 163 -4.29 17.10 2.99
CA ASP A 163 -3.40 17.86 2.12
C ASP A 163 -2.45 16.92 1.36
N PRO A 164 -2.93 16.25 0.29
CA PRO A 164 -2.12 15.31 -0.48
C PRO A 164 -0.86 15.94 -1.07
N LYS A 165 -0.90 17.24 -1.40
CA LYS A 165 0.23 17.95 -2.01
C LYS A 165 1.45 18.04 -1.10
N ASN A 166 1.24 17.92 0.21
CA ASN A 166 2.29 18.03 1.22
C ASN A 166 2.49 16.70 1.96
N SER A 167 2.00 15.61 1.38
CA SER A 167 2.22 14.28 1.91
C SER A 167 3.68 13.88 1.77
N GLU A 168 4.12 13.04 2.68
CA GLU A 168 5.46 12.49 2.68
C GLU A 168 5.40 10.98 2.80
N ALA A 169 6.26 10.28 2.07
CA ALA A 169 6.42 8.85 2.14
C ALA A 169 7.89 8.52 2.41
N PHE A 170 8.14 7.63 3.37
CA PHE A 170 9.47 7.24 3.80
C PHE A 170 9.60 5.72 3.83
N LEU A 171 10.63 5.21 3.16
CA LEU A 171 11.03 3.81 3.17
C LEU A 171 12.22 3.64 4.12
N SER A 172 12.02 2.99 5.24
CA SER A 172 13.10 2.66 6.18
C SER A 172 13.58 1.24 5.94
N ASN A 173 14.86 1.08 5.58
CA ASN A 173 15.50 -0.22 5.47
C ASN A 173 16.39 -0.45 6.71
N LYS A 174 16.01 -1.41 7.55
CA LYS A 174 16.87 -1.95 8.61
C LYS A 174 17.21 -3.39 8.29
N ASP A 175 18.29 -3.88 8.90
CA ASP A 175 18.92 -5.16 8.52
C ASP A 175 17.92 -6.34 8.50
N ASP A 176 16.91 -6.33 9.38
CA ASP A 176 15.92 -7.42 9.49
C ASP A 176 14.49 -7.05 9.04
N TYR A 177 14.18 -5.78 8.78
CA TYR A 177 12.83 -5.35 8.39
C TYR A 177 12.84 -4.07 7.56
N SER A 178 11.87 -3.94 6.65
CA SER A 178 11.67 -2.75 5.84
C SER A 178 10.24 -2.28 6.02
N PHE A 179 10.04 -1.00 6.36
CA PHE A 179 8.70 -0.44 6.55
C PHE A 179 8.52 0.86 5.78
N LEU A 180 7.29 1.07 5.34
CA LEU A 180 6.78 2.27 4.71
C LEU A 180 6.04 3.10 5.75
N GLU A 181 6.39 4.37 5.85
CA GLU A 181 5.64 5.37 6.60
C GLU A 181 5.12 6.43 5.65
N ILE A 182 3.80 6.64 5.64
CA ILE A 182 3.14 7.69 4.88
C ILE A 182 2.50 8.65 5.87
N LYS A 183 2.77 9.94 5.69
CA LYS A 183 2.17 11.02 6.45
C LYS A 183 1.43 11.95 5.50
N VAL A 184 0.14 12.11 5.75
CA VAL A 184 -0.74 13.01 4.99
C VAL A 184 -1.20 14.13 5.93
N PRO A 185 -0.65 15.36 5.81
CA PRO A 185 -1.07 16.48 6.64
C PRO A 185 -2.54 16.83 6.44
N LYS A 186 -3.14 17.54 7.40
CA LYS A 186 -4.46 18.15 7.24
C LYS A 186 -4.33 19.58 6.71
N ILE A 187 -5.26 20.03 5.87
CA ILE A 187 -5.22 21.38 5.26
C ILE A 187 -5.13 22.49 6.32
N ASN A 188 -5.79 22.30 7.46
CA ASN A 188 -5.85 23.29 8.53
C ASN A 188 -4.66 23.27 9.50
N SER A 189 -3.70 22.35 9.36
CA SER A 189 -2.50 22.33 10.22
C SER A 189 -1.52 23.46 9.90
N LYS A 190 -1.67 24.12 8.75
CA LYS A 190 -0.75 25.18 8.27
C LYS A 190 -1.06 26.58 8.79
N ASN A 191 -2.19 26.79 9.45
CA ASN A 191 -2.68 28.13 9.85
C ASN A 191 -2.57 28.41 11.36
N LYS A 192 -1.78 27.65 12.11
CA LYS A 192 -1.39 28.03 13.47
C LYS A 192 -0.02 28.69 13.39
N PHE A 193 0.05 29.99 13.08
CA PHE A 193 0.99 31.01 13.59
C PHE A 193 0.71 32.34 12.89
#